data_AF-A0A497GVV3-F1
#
_entry.id   AF-A0A497GVV3-F1
#
_cell.length_a   1.000
_cell.length_b   1.000
_cell.length_c   1.000
_cell.angle_alpha   90.00
_cell.angle_beta   90.00
_cell.angle_gamma   90.00
#
_symmetry.space_group_name_H-M   'P 1'
#
loop_
_entity.id
_entity.type
_entity.pdbx_description
1 polymer ?
#
loop_
_entity_poly.entity_id
_entity_poly.type
_entity_poly.pdbx_seq_one_letter_code
_entity_poly.pdbx_strand_id
1 'polypeptide(L)' 'MIDNSCSSTDNFSLSLDDEASSESWPCPPTDGGTYQPSNSLTSFDGQDPNGIWTLTVNDIYNQDGGSLAGWGVEVCN' A
#
# COMPACT_ATOMS: atom_id res chain seq x y z
N MET A 1 5.71 -1.71 -1.17
CA MET A 1 5.64 -0.36 -1.77
C MET A 1 4.64 -0.41 -2.91
N ILE A 2 3.88 0.66 -3.14
CA ILE A 2 3.09 0.86 -4.37
C ILE A 2 3.80 1.97 -5.13
N ASP A 3 4.22 1.69 -6.36
CA ASP A 3 4.77 2.71 -7.24
C ASP A 3 3.68 3.32 -8.11
N ASN A 4 3.94 4.49 -8.69
CA ASN A 4 3.02 5.19 -9.56
C ASN A 4 2.80 4.43 -10.90
N SER A 5 2.01 3.36 -10.84
CA SER A 5 1.76 2.45 -11.96
C SER A 5 0.57 2.86 -12.84
N CYS A 6 -0.24 3.84 -12.41
CA CYS A 6 -1.55 4.13 -13.00
C CYS A 6 -1.65 5.47 -13.74
N SER A 7 -0.50 6.03 -14.18
CA SER A 7 -0.43 7.21 -15.05
C SER A 7 -1.20 8.42 -14.51
N SER A 8 -2.40 8.71 -15.04
CA SER A 8 -3.22 9.87 -14.72
C SER A 8 -4.48 9.53 -13.93
N THR A 9 -4.56 8.31 -13.35
CA THR A 9 -5.69 7.96 -12.49
C THR A 9 -5.31 8.22 -11.04
N ASP A 10 -6.22 8.88 -10.34
CA ASP A 10 -6.00 9.30 -8.95
C ASP A 10 -6.62 8.32 -7.96
N ASN A 11 -6.20 8.46 -6.70
CA ASN A 11 -6.65 7.72 -5.52
C ASN A 11 -6.14 6.29 -5.41
N PHE A 12 -6.17 5.80 -4.18
CA PHE A 12 -5.90 4.41 -3.85
C PHE A 12 -6.76 3.99 -2.65
N SER A 13 -7.17 2.74 -2.64
CA SER A 13 -7.84 2.05 -1.56
C SER A 13 -7.59 0.56 -1.77
N LEU A 14 -6.50 0.05 -1.18
CA LEU A 14 -6.05 -1.33 -1.31
C LEU A 14 -5.30 -1.78 -0.05
N SER A 15 -5.10 -3.08 0.09
CA SER A 15 -4.24 -3.71 1.10
C SER A 15 -3.01 -4.34 0.45
N LEU A 16 -1.88 -4.36 1.17
CA LEU A 16 -0.64 -4.98 0.72
C LEU A 16 -0.32 -6.20 1.59
N ASP A 17 -0.07 -7.32 0.94
CA ASP A 17 0.25 -8.61 1.55
C ASP A 17 1.07 -9.41 0.53
N ASP A 18 2.29 -9.81 0.85
CA ASP A 18 3.13 -10.59 -0.07
C ASP A 18 2.70 -12.05 -0.21
N GLU A 19 1.80 -12.53 0.64
CA GLU A 19 1.09 -13.79 0.46
C GLU A 19 -0.18 -13.64 -0.40
N ALA A 20 -0.50 -12.42 -0.87
CA ALA A 20 -1.65 -12.21 -1.75
C ALA A 20 -1.54 -12.98 -3.07
N SER A 21 -2.68 -13.44 -3.58
CA SER A 21 -2.75 -14.19 -4.84
C SER A 21 -2.55 -13.34 -6.09
N SER A 22 -2.74 -12.02 -5.97
CA SER A 22 -2.75 -11.08 -7.08
C SER A 22 -1.51 -10.19 -7.04
N GLU A 23 -0.72 -10.25 -8.11
CA GLU A 23 0.48 -9.42 -8.29
C GLU A 23 0.17 -8.04 -8.91
N SER A 24 -1.02 -7.87 -9.48
CA SER A 24 -1.44 -6.65 -10.17
C SER A 24 -2.73 -6.10 -9.58
N TRP A 25 -2.69 -4.83 -9.18
CA TRP A 25 -3.86 -4.04 -8.82
C TRP A 25 -4.51 -3.36 -10.05
N PRO A 26 -5.81 -3.02 -10.00
CA PRO A 26 -6.45 -2.23 -11.05
C PRO A 26 -5.94 -0.79 -11.08
N CYS A 27 -6.22 -0.08 -12.16
CA CYS A 27 -5.91 1.34 -12.29
C CYS A 27 -7.21 2.15 -12.51
N PRO A 28 -7.64 3.00 -11.55
CA PRO A 28 -7.00 3.24 -10.25
C PRO A 28 -7.21 2.08 -9.25
N PRO A 29 -6.30 1.91 -8.28
CA PRO A 29 -6.39 0.81 -7.31
C PRO A 29 -7.35 1.14 -6.17
N THR A 30 -8.64 1.22 -6.48
CA THR A 30 -9.68 1.70 -5.55
C THR A 30 -10.72 0.65 -5.18
N ASP A 31 -10.47 -0.63 -5.49
CA ASP A 31 -11.43 -1.71 -5.30
C ASP A 31 -11.37 -2.37 -3.91
N GLY A 32 -10.44 -1.95 -3.05
CA GLY A 32 -10.25 -2.52 -1.72
C GLY A 32 -9.62 -3.91 -1.74
N GLY A 33 -9.06 -4.34 -2.87
CA GLY A 33 -8.39 -5.64 -2.99
C GLY A 33 -7.07 -5.72 -2.21
N THR A 34 -6.57 -6.94 -2.06
CA THR A 34 -5.26 -7.23 -1.47
C THR A 34 -4.29 -7.68 -2.55
N TYR A 35 -3.11 -7.06 -2.60
CA TYR A 35 -2.11 -7.28 -3.65
C TYR A 35 -0.70 -7.42 -3.10
N GLN A 36 0.14 -8.10 -3.87
CA GLN A 36 1.55 -8.19 -3.54
C GLN A 36 2.23 -6.81 -3.69
N PRO A 37 3.03 -6.38 -2.70
CA PRO A 37 3.75 -5.12 -2.76
C PRO A 37 4.99 -5.21 -3.67
N SER A 38 5.42 -4.08 -4.27
CA SER A 38 6.68 -4.02 -5.06
C SER A 38 7.93 -4.41 -4.27
N ASN A 39 7.87 -4.29 -2.94
CA ASN A 39 8.89 -4.76 -2.01
C ASN A 39 8.18 -5.64 -0.97
N SER A 40 8.61 -6.89 -0.84
CA SER A 40 8.01 -7.90 0.03
C SER A 40 8.00 -7.49 1.50
N LEU A 41 6.94 -7.86 2.23
CA LEU A 41 6.79 -7.58 3.66
C LEU A 41 7.34 -8.71 4.53
N THR A 42 7.72 -9.87 3.97
CA THR A 42 8.32 -11.02 4.68
C THR A 42 9.50 -10.65 5.59
N SER A 43 10.18 -9.52 5.35
CA SER A 43 11.22 -9.00 6.25
C SER A 43 10.72 -8.70 7.67
N PHE A 44 9.41 -8.53 7.84
CA PHE A 44 8.74 -8.32 9.12
C PHE A 44 8.30 -9.65 9.77
N ASP A 45 8.38 -10.78 9.07
CA ASP A 45 7.95 -12.08 9.59
C ASP A 45 8.79 -12.50 10.80
N GLY A 46 8.10 -12.89 11.88
CA GLY A 46 8.73 -13.30 13.13
C GLY A 46 9.42 -12.17 13.91
N GLN A 47 9.33 -10.92 13.46
CA GLN A 47 9.74 -9.76 14.24
C GLN A 47 8.69 -9.43 15.32
N ASP A 48 9.11 -8.73 16.37
CA ASP A 48 8.17 -8.19 17.35
C ASP A 48 7.34 -7.06 16.71
N PRO A 49 6.01 -7.19 16.58
CA PRO A 49 5.17 -6.18 15.95
C PRO A 49 4.95 -4.94 16.85
N ASN A 50 5.37 -5.00 18.12
CA ASN A 50 5.19 -3.91 19.07
C ASN A 50 6.10 -2.72 18.72
N GLY A 51 5.49 -1.56 18.48
CA GLY A 51 6.23 -0.33 18.20
C GLY A 51 5.42 0.69 17.43
N ILE A 52 6.10 1.73 16.98
CA ILE A 52 5.51 2.77 16.13
C ILE A 52 5.70 2.36 14.67
N TRP A 53 4.58 2.11 13.99
CA TRP A 53 4.55 1.97 12.54
C TRP A 53 4.45 3.34 11.89
N THR A 54 5.24 3.58 10.84
CA THR A 54 5.26 4.85 10.11
C THR A 54 4.90 4.62 8.65
N LEU A 55 3.77 5.19 8.21
CA LEU A 55 3.44 5.29 6.79
C LEU A 55 4.04 6.57 6.20
N THR A 56 4.73 6.44 5.07
CA THR A 56 5.20 7.58 4.27
C THR A 56 4.39 7.63 2.98
N VAL A 57 3.73 8.77 2.72
CA VAL A 57 3.02 9.05 1.47
C VAL A 57 3.75 10.20 0.77
N ASN A 58 4.10 10.00 -0.50
CA ASN A 58 4.81 11.00 -1.29
C ASN A 58 4.00 11.32 -2.54
N ASP A 59 3.53 12.55 -2.65
CA ASP A 59 2.95 13.09 -3.88
C ASP A 59 4.08 13.68 -4.73
N ILE A 60 4.24 13.14 -5.95
CA ILE A 60 5.32 13.51 -6.87
C ILE A 60 4.87 14.45 -7.99
N TYR A 61 3.60 14.85 -8.02
CA TYR A 61 3.05 15.74 -9.03
C TYR A 61 2.79 17.13 -8.45
N ASN A 62 3.47 18.14 -9.01
CA ASN A 62 3.32 19.51 -8.54
C ASN A 62 1.88 20.02 -8.77
N GLN A 63 1.27 20.57 -7.73
CA GLN A 63 -0.09 21.12 -7.70
C GLN A 63 -1.20 20.05 -7.70
N ASP A 64 -0.86 18.77 -7.75
CA ASP A 64 -1.79 17.73 -7.31
C ASP A 64 -1.88 17.76 -5.79
N GLY A 65 -3.04 17.34 -5.29
CA GLY A 65 -3.33 17.36 -3.87
C GLY A 65 -4.27 16.25 -3.49
N GLY A 66 -4.37 15.99 -2.20
CA GLY A 66 -5.24 14.97 -1.68
C GLY A 66 -5.21 14.91 -0.17
N SER A 67 -5.93 13.93 0.37
CA SER A 67 -5.95 13.64 1.80
C SER A 67 -5.90 12.14 2.01
N LEU A 68 -5.13 11.70 2.99
CA LEU A 68 -5.17 10.32 3.45
C LEU A 68 -6.41 10.13 4.34
N ALA A 69 -7.40 9.38 3.86
CA ALA A 69 -8.63 9.10 4.60
C ALA A 69 -8.38 8.17 5.80
N GLY A 70 -7.44 7.24 5.68
CA GLY A 70 -7.07 6.30 6.74
C GLY A 70 -5.99 5.32 6.28
N TRP A 71 -5.32 4.71 7.25
CA TRP A 71 -4.38 3.61 7.03
C TRP A 71 -4.26 2.78 8.30
N GLY A 72 -3.76 1.56 8.18
CA GLY A 72 -3.51 0.69 9.32
C GLY A 72 -2.50 -0.41 8.96
N VAL A 73 -2.08 -1.13 9.99
CA VAL A 73 -1.27 -2.35 9.89
C VAL A 73 -2.08 -3.48 10.52
N GLU A 74 -2.27 -4.56 9.78
CA GLU A 74 -2.78 -5.80 10.32
C GLU A 74 -1.60 -6.70 10.70
N VAL A 75 -1.67 -7.30 11.88
CA VAL A 75 -0.64 -8.22 12.38
C VAL A 75 -1.25 -9.61 12.44
N CYS A 76 -0.72 -10.50 11.61
CA CYS A 76 -1.15 -11.90 11.50
C CYS A 76 -0.27 -12.77 12.41
N ASN A 77 -0.89 -13.69 13.15
CA ASN A 77 -0.23 -14.66 14.04
C ASN A 77 -0.45 -16.10 13.56
#